data_AF-V4A5W1-F1
#
_entry.id   AF-V4A5W1-F1
#
_cell.length_a   1.000
_cell.length_b   1.000
_cell.length_c   1.000
_cell.angle_alpha   90.00
_cell.angle_beta   90.00
_cell.angle_gamma   90.00
#
_symmetry.space_group_name_H-M   'P 1'
#
loop_
_entity.id
_entity.type
_entity.pdbx_description
1 polymer ?
#
loop_
_entity_poly.entity_id
_entity_poly.type
_entity_poly.pdbx_seq_one_letter_code
_entity_poly.pdbx_strand_id
1 'polypeptide(L)'
;IKHKFHYNSIMQLNGRINDSLCSSYTYLTLAFFFDRADVALPGFHKFLMEASNKEKENAIKLMKYMNKRGGWFKLRRIVAEEREWKNGLDVLKFMLEHEKFMNANFLYTHQVANSVGDGHLTYFVEEEFLEPRVEFIKKLANYISNLKSFTTDYNLGEYILDDEL
;
A
#
# COMPACT_ATOMS: atom_id res chain seq x y z
N ILE A 1 -28.18 13.38 5.23
CA ILE A 1 -26.86 12.80 5.60
C ILE A 1 -25.74 13.39 4.74
N LYS A 2 -25.83 13.35 3.41
CA LYS A 2 -24.80 13.90 2.51
C LYS A 2 -24.71 15.44 2.62
N HIS A 3 -23.54 15.96 3.01
CA HIS A 3 -23.24 17.40 3.09
C HIS A 3 -21.82 17.67 2.59
N LYS A 4 -21.68 18.59 1.61
CA LYS A 4 -20.41 18.94 0.94
C LYS A 4 -19.56 17.74 0.52
N PHE A 5 -20.19 16.65 0.06
CA PHE A 5 -19.50 15.45 -0.39
C PHE A 5 -19.72 15.25 -1.89
N HIS A 6 -18.75 15.70 -2.69
CA HIS A 6 -18.94 15.85 -4.14
C HIS A 6 -18.84 14.52 -4.88
N TYR A 7 -19.47 14.44 -6.07
CA TYR A 7 -19.44 13.22 -6.89
C TYR A 7 -18.01 12.81 -7.26
N ASN A 8 -17.16 13.77 -7.64
CA ASN A 8 -15.75 13.51 -7.97
C ASN A 8 -14.97 12.94 -6.78
N SER A 9 -15.25 13.41 -5.55
CA SER A 9 -14.66 12.86 -4.32
C SER A 9 -15.09 11.41 -4.10
N ILE A 10 -16.37 11.10 -4.32
CA ILE A 10 -16.88 9.71 -4.25
C ILE A 10 -16.19 8.83 -5.29
N MET A 11 -15.98 9.33 -6.51
CA MET A 11 -15.29 8.57 -7.56
C MET A 11 -13.83 8.29 -7.21
N GLN A 12 -13.12 9.29 -6.66
CA GLN A 12 -11.73 9.10 -6.21
C GLN A 12 -11.64 8.08 -5.09
N LEU A 13 -12.50 8.17 -4.08
CA LEU A 13 -12.52 7.21 -2.98
C LEU A 13 -12.88 5.78 -3.45
N ASN A 14 -13.76 5.63 -4.44
CA ASN A 14 -14.02 4.33 -5.08
C ASN A 14 -12.76 3.77 -5.75
N GLY A 15 -11.98 4.62 -6.42
CA GLY A 15 -10.67 4.25 -6.95
C GLY A 15 -9.74 3.75 -5.84
N ARG A 16 -9.57 4.54 -4.77
CA ARG A 16 -8.69 4.20 -3.64
C ARG A 16 -9.09 2.91 -2.93
N ILE A 17 -10.39 2.63 -2.79
CA ILE A 17 -10.88 1.36 -2.24
C ILE A 17 -10.38 0.20 -3.08
N ASN A 18 -10.49 0.30 -4.40
CA ASN A 18 -10.05 -0.77 -5.30
C ASN A 18 -8.52 -0.89 -5.31
N ASP A 19 -7.81 0.23 -5.33
CA ASP A 19 -6.35 0.27 -5.31
C ASP A 19 -5.79 -0.41 -4.04
N SER A 20 -6.37 -0.11 -2.86
CA SER A 20 -5.99 -0.77 -1.60
C SER A 20 -6.31 -2.26 -1.58
N LEU A 21 -7.44 -2.69 -2.15
CA LEU A 21 -7.75 -4.12 -2.26
C LEU A 21 -6.79 -4.85 -3.21
N CYS A 22 -6.43 -4.24 -4.35
CA CYS A 22 -5.41 -4.79 -5.24
C CYS A 22 -4.05 -4.88 -4.55
N SER A 23 -3.65 -3.82 -3.83
CA SER A 23 -2.39 -3.79 -3.07
C SER A 23 -2.33 -4.90 -2.02
N SER A 24 -3.42 -5.07 -1.26
CA SER A 24 -3.56 -6.16 -0.29
C SER A 24 -3.38 -7.54 -0.95
N TYR A 25 -3.99 -7.75 -2.11
CA TYR A 25 -3.89 -9.01 -2.84
C TYR A 25 -2.50 -9.27 -3.41
N THR A 26 -1.82 -8.25 -3.92
CA THR A 26 -0.43 -8.34 -4.39
C THR A 26 0.51 -8.66 -3.24
N TYR A 27 0.40 -7.95 -2.10
CA TYR A 27 1.24 -8.21 -0.92
C TYR A 27 0.99 -9.57 -0.30
N LEU A 28 -0.24 -10.08 -0.34
CA LEU A 28 -0.54 -11.46 0.06
C LEU A 28 0.20 -12.47 -0.81
N THR A 29 0.18 -12.27 -2.12
CA THR A 29 0.87 -13.15 -3.07
C THR A 29 2.38 -13.15 -2.83
N LEU A 30 2.95 -11.97 -2.58
CA LEU A 30 4.36 -11.81 -2.24
C LEU A 30 4.71 -12.46 -0.91
N ALA A 31 3.86 -12.35 0.10
CA ALA A 31 4.09 -13.01 1.39
C ALA A 31 4.24 -14.52 1.23
N PHE A 32 3.37 -15.16 0.45
CA PHE A 32 3.43 -16.60 0.19
C PHE A 32 4.53 -17.01 -0.78
N PHE A 33 5.11 -16.08 -1.54
CA PHE A 33 6.35 -16.33 -2.27
C PHE A 33 7.52 -16.58 -1.29
N PHE A 34 7.65 -15.78 -0.24
CA PHE A 34 8.74 -15.95 0.75
C PHE A 34 8.54 -17.12 1.73
N ASP A 35 7.30 -17.60 1.86
CA ASP A 35 6.94 -18.79 2.67
C ASP A 35 7.23 -20.12 1.95
N ARG A 36 7.63 -20.09 0.67
CA ARG A 36 8.00 -21.30 -0.06
C ARG A 36 9.21 -21.98 0.58
N ALA A 37 9.20 -23.30 0.63
CA ALA A 37 10.31 -24.09 1.20
C ALA A 37 11.67 -23.86 0.51
N ASP A 38 11.67 -23.42 -0.75
CA ASP A 38 12.87 -23.10 -1.53
C ASP A 38 13.27 -21.62 -1.52
N VAL A 39 12.53 -20.76 -0.81
CA VAL A 39 12.87 -19.36 -0.53
C VAL A 39 13.14 -19.16 0.95
N ALA A 40 12.21 -19.58 1.81
CA ALA A 40 12.34 -19.70 3.27
C ALA A 40 12.86 -18.44 3.99
N LEU A 41 12.23 -17.29 3.73
CA LEU A 41 12.51 -16.00 4.39
C LEU A 41 11.30 -15.55 5.24
N PRO A 42 11.16 -16.07 6.48
CA PRO A 42 9.98 -15.88 7.31
C PRO A 42 9.73 -14.42 7.75
N GLY A 43 10.77 -13.60 7.89
CA GLY A 43 10.61 -12.19 8.22
C GLY A 43 9.97 -11.40 7.09
N PHE A 44 10.41 -11.63 5.84
CA PHE A 44 9.76 -11.10 4.64
C PHE A 44 8.32 -11.56 4.52
N HIS A 45 8.04 -12.85 4.77
CA HIS A 45 6.67 -13.36 4.81
C HIS A 45 5.81 -12.56 5.80
N LYS A 46 6.27 -12.43 7.05
CA LYS A 46 5.56 -11.69 8.10
C LYS A 46 5.35 -10.22 7.72
N PHE A 47 6.39 -9.53 7.27
CA PHE A 47 6.33 -8.14 6.84
C PHE A 47 5.29 -7.91 5.73
N LEU A 48 5.25 -8.79 4.72
CA LEU A 48 4.30 -8.69 3.62
C LEU A 48 2.87 -9.08 4.01
N MET A 49 2.71 -10.03 4.95
CA MET A 49 1.40 -10.32 5.56
C MET A 49 0.86 -9.10 6.30
N GLU A 50 1.69 -8.42 7.08
CA GLU A 50 1.32 -7.17 7.77
C GLU A 50 0.95 -6.07 6.78
N ALA A 51 1.74 -5.87 5.72
CA ALA A 51 1.42 -4.90 4.66
C ALA A 51 0.10 -5.24 3.95
N SER A 52 -0.14 -6.51 3.63
CA SER A 52 -1.39 -6.98 3.02
C SER A 52 -2.61 -6.70 3.90
N ASN A 53 -2.50 -7.01 5.19
CA ASN A 53 -3.56 -6.75 6.16
C ASN A 53 -3.81 -5.25 6.32
N LYS A 54 -2.76 -4.43 6.36
CA LYS A 54 -2.88 -2.98 6.46
C LYS A 54 -3.63 -2.36 5.28
N GLU A 55 -3.34 -2.80 4.06
CA GLU A 55 -4.05 -2.31 2.87
C GLU A 55 -5.53 -2.77 2.84
N LYS A 56 -5.82 -3.97 3.36
CA LYS A 56 -7.21 -4.41 3.56
C LYS A 56 -7.95 -3.54 4.58
N GLU A 57 -7.30 -3.21 5.70
CA GLU A 57 -7.84 -2.28 6.69
C GLU A 57 -8.07 -0.89 6.09
N ASN A 58 -7.15 -0.39 5.27
CA ASN A 58 -7.28 0.88 4.55
C ASN A 58 -8.52 0.88 3.64
N ALA A 59 -8.75 -0.19 2.87
CA ALA A 59 -9.95 -0.32 2.05
C ALA A 59 -11.24 -0.29 2.89
N ILE A 60 -11.27 -1.01 4.02
CA ILE A 60 -12.42 -1.01 4.93
C ILE A 60 -12.63 0.39 5.55
N LYS A 61 -11.55 1.07 5.93
CA LYS A 61 -11.59 2.44 6.47
C LYS A 61 -12.22 3.41 5.47
N LEU A 62 -11.83 3.34 4.21
CA LEU A 62 -12.41 4.12 3.12
C LEU A 62 -13.90 3.81 2.92
N MET A 63 -14.32 2.54 2.96
CA MET A 63 -15.74 2.17 2.86
C MET A 63 -16.56 2.70 4.04
N LYS A 64 -16.04 2.60 5.27
CA LYS A 64 -16.67 3.17 6.47
C LYS A 64 -16.81 4.69 6.34
N TYR A 65 -15.76 5.36 5.88
CA TYR A 65 -15.78 6.80 5.64
C TYR A 65 -16.80 7.20 4.56
N MET A 66 -16.86 6.46 3.46
CA MET A 66 -17.84 6.65 2.38
C MET A 66 -19.27 6.60 2.92
N ASN A 67 -19.60 5.58 3.71
CA ASN A 67 -20.91 5.43 4.34
C ASN A 67 -21.18 6.56 5.35
N LYS A 68 -20.19 6.93 6.18
CA LYS A 68 -20.29 8.04 7.15
C LYS A 68 -20.68 9.36 6.48
N ARG A 69 -20.13 9.64 5.29
CA ARG A 69 -20.40 10.88 4.53
C ARG A 69 -21.65 10.78 3.63
N GLY A 70 -22.35 9.65 3.61
CA GLY A 70 -23.54 9.43 2.78
C GLY A 70 -23.24 9.23 1.29
N GLY A 71 -22.05 8.70 0.97
CA GLY A 71 -21.70 8.25 -0.38
C GLY A 71 -22.05 6.78 -0.61
N TRP A 72 -21.52 6.24 -1.71
CA TRP A 72 -21.67 4.84 -2.09
C TRP A 72 -20.36 4.32 -2.69
N PHE A 73 -20.19 3.01 -2.64
CA PHE A 73 -19.04 2.36 -3.27
C PHE A 73 -19.47 1.18 -4.14
N LYS A 74 -18.66 0.90 -5.16
CA LYS A 74 -18.79 -0.25 -6.06
C LYS A 74 -17.44 -0.92 -6.22
N LEU A 75 -17.33 -2.13 -5.68
CA LEU A 75 -16.12 -2.94 -5.82
C LEU A 75 -15.94 -3.36 -7.28
N ARG A 76 -14.69 -3.44 -7.73
CA ARG A 76 -14.32 -3.90 -9.06
C ARG A 76 -13.51 -5.18 -8.96
N ARG A 77 -13.28 -5.80 -10.12
CA ARG A 77 -12.44 -7.00 -10.23
C ARG A 77 -11.01 -6.66 -9.79
N ILE A 78 -10.45 -7.51 -8.95
CA ILE A 78 -9.03 -7.52 -8.60
C ILE A 78 -8.33 -8.43 -9.62
N VAL A 79 -7.19 -7.99 -10.14
CA VAL A 79 -6.39 -8.73 -11.12
C VAL A 79 -5.04 -9.03 -10.48
N ALA A 80 -4.60 -10.29 -10.56
CA ALA A 80 -3.28 -10.69 -10.10
C ALA A 80 -2.21 -10.14 -11.05
N GLU A 81 -1.06 -9.77 -10.50
CA GLU A 81 0.12 -9.53 -11.33
C GLU A 81 0.73 -10.87 -11.75
N GLU A 82 0.85 -11.08 -13.06
CA GLU A 82 1.58 -12.20 -13.63
C GLU A 82 3.05 -11.81 -13.74
N ARG A 83 3.77 -11.92 -12.61
CA ARG A 83 5.19 -11.59 -12.52
C ARG A 83 5.94 -12.63 -11.67
N GLU A 84 7.12 -13.03 -12.15
CA GLU A 84 8.06 -13.82 -11.36
C GLU A 84 8.90 -12.92 -10.45
N TRP A 85 8.96 -13.28 -9.17
CA TRP A 85 9.74 -12.58 -8.15
C TRP A 85 11.08 -13.29 -7.92
N LYS A 86 12.15 -12.52 -7.82
CA LYS A 86 13.51 -13.07 -7.75
C LYS A 86 14.04 -13.17 -6.33
N ASN A 87 13.98 -12.07 -5.59
CA ASN A 87 14.56 -11.94 -4.26
C ASN A 87 13.93 -10.74 -3.52
N GLY A 88 14.29 -10.57 -2.25
CA GLY A 88 13.86 -9.48 -1.36
C GLY A 88 14.09 -8.10 -1.96
N LEU A 89 15.24 -7.85 -2.60
CA LEU A 89 15.53 -6.56 -3.21
C LEU A 89 14.60 -6.22 -4.38
N ASP A 90 14.25 -7.21 -5.21
CA ASP A 90 13.28 -7.01 -6.30
C ASP A 90 11.90 -6.66 -5.74
N VAL A 91 11.46 -7.39 -4.71
CA VAL A 91 10.17 -7.14 -4.05
C VAL A 91 10.15 -5.77 -3.38
N LEU A 92 11.17 -5.39 -2.63
CA LEU A 92 11.22 -4.08 -1.97
C LEU A 92 11.21 -2.92 -2.98
N LYS A 93 11.92 -3.05 -4.11
CA LYS A 93 11.88 -2.05 -5.18
C LYS A 93 10.49 -1.93 -5.80
N PHE A 94 9.84 -3.06 -6.05
CA PHE A 94 8.47 -3.08 -6.53
C PHE A 94 7.53 -2.39 -5.53
N MET A 95 7.61 -2.76 -4.24
CA MET A 95 6.81 -2.12 -3.20
C MET A 95 7.06 -0.61 -3.13
N LEU A 96 8.32 -0.16 -3.22
CA LEU A 96 8.64 1.26 -3.17
C LEU A 96 7.96 2.05 -4.30
N GLU A 97 8.01 1.54 -5.53
CA GLU A 97 7.37 2.21 -6.67
C GLU A 97 5.85 2.13 -6.61
N HIS A 98 5.31 0.99 -6.16
CA HIS A 98 3.87 0.83 -5.92
C HIS A 98 3.37 1.81 -4.86
N GLU A 99 4.08 1.96 -3.76
CA GLU A 99 3.73 2.86 -2.66
C GLU A 99 3.82 4.34 -3.06
N LYS A 100 4.80 4.72 -3.88
CA LYS A 100 4.86 6.06 -4.49
C LYS A 100 3.66 6.33 -5.40
N PHE A 101 3.28 5.36 -6.22
CA PHE A 101 2.10 5.46 -7.09
C PHE A 101 0.81 5.62 -6.27
N MET A 102 0.64 4.80 -5.22
CA MET A 102 -0.47 4.91 -4.27
C MET A 102 -0.49 6.28 -3.58
N ASN A 103 0.67 6.79 -3.16
CA ASN A 103 0.77 8.11 -2.55
C ASN A 103 0.34 9.23 -3.51
N ALA A 104 0.78 9.18 -4.77
CA ALA A 104 0.35 10.14 -5.80
C ALA A 104 -1.17 10.10 -6.02
N ASN A 105 -1.79 8.92 -5.98
CA ASN A 105 -3.23 8.74 -6.07
C ASN A 105 -4.00 9.35 -4.88
N PHE A 106 -3.46 9.24 -3.67
CA PHE A 106 -4.03 9.90 -2.49
C PHE A 106 -3.83 11.42 -2.53
N LEU A 107 -2.68 11.92 -2.99
CA LEU A 107 -2.46 13.35 -3.22
C LEU A 107 -3.46 13.92 -4.22
N TYR A 108 -3.74 13.19 -5.32
CA TYR A 108 -4.77 13.60 -6.27
C TYR A 108 -6.18 13.59 -5.64
N THR A 109 -6.47 12.61 -4.79
CA THR A 109 -7.75 12.55 -4.03
C THR A 109 -7.90 13.76 -3.12
N HIS A 110 -6.83 14.15 -2.43
CA HIS A 110 -6.76 15.36 -1.60
C HIS A 110 -6.99 16.62 -2.44
N GLN A 111 -6.31 16.78 -3.58
CA GLN A 111 -6.50 17.91 -4.49
C GLN A 111 -7.96 18.03 -4.96
N VAL A 112 -8.60 16.91 -5.33
CA VAL A 112 -10.02 16.89 -5.72
C VAL A 112 -10.90 17.34 -4.56
N ALA A 113 -10.64 16.87 -3.34
CA ALA A 113 -11.39 17.30 -2.14
C ALA A 113 -11.21 18.80 -1.84
N ASN A 114 -9.98 19.30 -1.95
CA ASN A 114 -9.66 20.70 -1.72
C ASN A 114 -10.32 21.61 -2.77
N SER A 115 -10.34 21.20 -4.05
CA SER A 115 -10.95 21.98 -5.14
C SER A 115 -12.44 22.25 -4.97
N VAL A 116 -13.14 21.45 -4.15
CA VAL A 116 -14.57 21.61 -3.82
C VAL A 116 -14.79 22.08 -2.38
N GLY A 117 -13.73 22.45 -1.66
CA GLY A 117 -13.78 22.92 -0.28
C GLY A 117 -14.24 21.87 0.74
N ASP A 118 -13.96 20.57 0.51
CA ASP A 118 -14.27 19.49 1.47
C ASP A 118 -13.11 19.31 2.47
N GLY A 119 -13.04 20.21 3.45
CA GLY A 119 -11.99 20.20 4.49
C GLY A 119 -11.97 18.94 5.36
N HIS A 120 -13.10 18.24 5.50
CA HIS A 120 -13.15 16.99 6.27
C HIS A 120 -12.52 15.83 5.49
N LEU A 121 -12.69 15.81 4.16
CA LEU A 121 -12.04 14.79 3.32
C LEU A 121 -10.54 15.04 3.17
N THR A 122 -10.10 16.30 3.04
CA THR A 122 -8.65 16.60 3.01
C THR A 122 -7.98 16.13 4.28
N TYR A 123 -8.51 16.51 5.46
CA TYR A 123 -7.99 16.09 6.76
C TYR A 123 -7.94 14.55 6.91
N PHE A 124 -9.04 13.87 6.53
CA PHE A 124 -9.07 12.41 6.58
C PHE A 124 -8.01 11.76 5.68
N VAL A 125 -7.76 12.32 4.49
CA VAL A 125 -6.74 11.78 3.58
C VAL A 125 -5.33 12.04 4.11
N GLU A 126 -5.08 13.21 4.70
CA GLU A 126 -3.80 13.58 5.31
C GLU A 126 -3.42 12.61 6.43
N GLU A 127 -4.27 12.49 7.45
CA GLU A 127 -3.99 11.74 8.67
C GLU A 127 -3.95 10.22 8.42
N GLU A 128 -4.91 9.70 7.68
CA GLU A 128 -5.13 8.25 7.64
C GLU A 128 -4.34 7.56 6.52
N PHE A 129 -3.81 8.32 5.55
CA PHE A 129 -3.19 7.75 4.34
C PHE A 129 -1.91 8.44 3.89
N LEU A 130 -1.81 9.77 3.90
CA LEU A 130 -0.59 10.45 3.40
C LEU A 130 0.56 10.31 4.41
N GLU A 131 0.33 10.67 5.67
CA GLU A 131 1.38 10.62 6.70
C GLU A 131 1.93 9.18 6.89
N PRO A 132 1.10 8.14 7.11
CA PRO A 132 1.62 6.79 7.29
C PRO A 132 2.36 6.25 6.05
N ARG A 133 1.98 6.70 4.85
CA ARG A 133 2.58 6.24 3.61
C ARG A 133 3.94 6.87 3.35
N VAL A 134 4.15 8.13 3.72
CA VAL A 134 5.49 8.76 3.66
C VAL A 134 6.47 8.01 4.57
N GLU A 135 6.06 7.66 5.79
CA GLU A 135 6.87 6.85 6.70
C GLU A 135 7.16 5.45 6.14
N PHE A 136 6.17 4.81 5.51
CA PHE A 136 6.38 3.51 4.90
C PHE A 136 7.31 3.56 3.67
N ILE A 137 7.19 4.58 2.82
CA ILE A 137 8.10 4.83 1.68
C ILE A 137 9.54 5.02 2.18
N LYS A 138 9.74 5.79 3.26
CA LYS A 138 11.05 5.96 3.90
C LYS A 138 11.60 4.62 4.40
N LYS A 139 10.76 3.83 5.09
CA LYS A 139 11.13 2.49 5.61
C LYS A 139 11.61 1.57 4.47
N LEU A 140 10.87 1.51 3.37
CA LEU A 140 11.26 0.73 2.18
C LEU A 140 12.57 1.22 1.56
N ALA A 141 12.74 2.53 1.43
CA ALA A 141 13.97 3.11 0.89
C ALA A 141 15.21 2.78 1.75
N ASN A 142 15.05 2.75 3.08
CA ASN A 142 16.10 2.34 4.00
C ASN A 142 16.48 0.86 3.78
N TYR A 143 15.50 -0.04 3.73
CA TYR A 143 15.76 -1.47 3.46
C TYR A 143 16.46 -1.71 2.13
N ILE A 144 16.05 -1.03 1.06
CA ILE A 144 16.71 -1.10 -0.24
C ILE A 144 18.16 -0.61 -0.16
N SER A 145 18.41 0.46 0.59
CA SER A 145 19.75 1.02 0.74
C SER A 145 20.67 0.08 1.54
N ASN A 146 20.13 -0.52 2.62
CA ASN A 146 20.83 -1.51 3.42
C ASN A 146 21.19 -2.75 2.58
N LEU A 147 20.24 -3.35 1.86
CA LEU A 147 20.54 -4.52 1.02
C LEU A 147 21.55 -4.21 -0.08
N LYS A 148 21.46 -3.03 -0.73
CA LYS A 148 22.42 -2.63 -1.77
C LYS A 148 23.84 -2.44 -1.25
N SER A 149 24.03 -2.25 0.06
CA SER A 149 25.37 -2.15 0.64
C SER A 149 26.14 -3.49 0.64
N PHE A 150 25.45 -4.62 0.52
CA PHE A 150 26.05 -5.95 0.41
C PHE A 150 26.41 -6.27 -1.04
N THR A 151 27.53 -5.73 -1.53
CA THR A 151 27.95 -5.86 -2.94
C THR A 151 28.49 -7.25 -3.29
N THR A 152 29.13 -7.94 -2.34
CA THR A 152 29.71 -9.28 -2.51
C THR A 152 28.90 -10.38 -1.85
N ASP A 153 28.14 -10.06 -0.81
CA ASP A 153 27.49 -11.03 0.08
C ASP A 153 25.97 -10.79 0.17
N TYR A 154 25.31 -10.64 -0.99
CA TYR A 154 23.88 -10.31 -1.07
C TYR A 154 23.01 -11.26 -0.23
N ASN A 155 23.23 -12.58 -0.35
CA ASN A 155 22.42 -13.57 0.37
C ASN A 155 22.55 -13.44 1.89
N LEU A 156 23.73 -13.07 2.40
CA LEU A 156 23.92 -12.81 3.81
C LEU A 156 23.18 -11.54 4.23
N GLY A 157 23.25 -10.48 3.43
CA GLY A 157 22.51 -9.24 3.67
C GLY A 157 20.99 -9.44 3.66
N GLU A 158 20.49 -10.26 2.73
CA GLU A 158 19.08 -10.63 2.64
C GLU A 158 18.62 -11.43 3.86
N TYR A 159 19.43 -12.39 4.31
CA TYR A 159 19.15 -13.15 5.54
C TYR A 159 19.17 -12.27 6.80
N ILE A 160 20.12 -11.34 6.90
CA ILE A 160 20.19 -10.40 8.05
C ILE A 160 18.96 -9.49 8.07
N LEU A 161 18.57 -8.94 6.92
CA LEU A 161 17.37 -8.12 6.85
C LEU A 161 16.11 -8.93 7.18
N ASP A 162 16.03 -10.20 6.74
CA ASP A 162 14.92 -11.07 7.10
C ASP A 162 14.77 -11.24 8.61
N ASP A 163 15.86 -11.40 9.35
CA ASP A 163 15.83 -11.50 10.82
C ASP A 163 15.32 -10.20 11.50
N GLU A 164 15.47 -9.04 10.84
CA GLU A 164 14.99 -7.74 11.34
C GLU A 164 13.49 -7.47 11.05
N LEU A 165 12.85 -8.25 10.16
CA LEU A 165 11.46 -8.04 9.68
C LEU A 165 10.40 -8.78 10.52
#